data_AF-A0A1W9MXN6-F1
#
_entry.id   AF-A0A1W9MXN6-F1
#
_cell.length_a   1.000
_cell.length_b   1.000
_cell.length_c   1.000
_cell.angle_alpha   90.00
_cell.angle_beta   90.00
_cell.angle_gamma   90.00
#
_symmetry.space_group_name_H-M   'P 1'
#
loop_
_entity.id
_entity.type
_entity.pdbx_description
1 polymer ?
#
loop_
_entity_poly.entity_id
_entity_poly.type
_entity_poly.pdbx_seq_one_letter_code
_entity_poly.pdbx_strand_id
1 'polypeptide(L)'
;MKIYQKTKNELIQELETMYQQLTRLEGKIAELEKQPDLKKQPDLKSDAQSPKPVTDAQFQIPANRQPRKDMNASIEFVADFDIVYAKGINISEGGICFELTEDLPFEMQFTLDGELHRHRAHLIWMKRLSEGGYRFGLKFVEPEAYPAF
;
A
#
# COMPACT_ATOMS: atom_id res chain seq x y z
N MET A 1 13.31 40.03 -10.10
CA MET A 1 13.26 38.63 -9.63
C MET A 1 14.35 37.85 -10.34
N LYS A 2 15.37 37.36 -9.63
CA LYS A 2 16.37 36.47 -10.25
C LYS A 2 15.87 35.03 -10.12
N ILE A 3 15.53 34.42 -11.25
CA ILE A 3 15.17 33.01 -11.33
C ILE A 3 16.48 32.24 -11.21
N TYR A 4 16.74 31.62 -10.05
CA TYR A 4 17.88 30.73 -9.89
C TYR A 4 17.58 29.43 -10.64
N GLN A 5 18.01 29.33 -11.90
CA GLN A 5 18.06 28.05 -12.61
C GLN A 5 19.31 27.30 -12.16
N LYS A 6 19.14 26.37 -11.23
CA LYS A 6 20.19 25.40 -10.89
C LYS A 6 20.43 24.50 -12.09
N THR A 7 21.69 24.25 -12.40
CA THR A 7 22.08 23.31 -13.45
C THR A 7 21.77 21.87 -13.01
N LYS A 8 21.63 20.95 -13.96
CA LYS A 8 21.38 19.53 -13.69
C LYS A 8 22.43 18.94 -12.73
N ASN A 9 23.69 19.38 -12.83
CA ASN A 9 24.77 18.89 -11.98
C ASN A 9 24.68 19.44 -10.55
N GLU A 10 24.24 20.69 -10.37
CA GLU A 10 23.98 21.25 -9.04
C GLU A 10 22.79 20.56 -8.36
N LEU A 11 21.75 20.21 -9.12
CA LEU A 11 20.61 19.43 -8.61
C LEU A 11 21.03 18.02 -8.19
N ILE A 12 21.91 17.36 -8.96
CA ILE A 12 22.45 16.04 -8.62
C ILE A 12 23.27 16.11 -7.33
N GLN A 13 24.16 17.10 -7.20
CA GLN A 13 24.96 17.30 -5.98
C GLN A 13 24.11 17.61 -4.75
N GLU A 14 23.05 18.41 -4.92
CA GLU A 14 22.12 18.71 -3.84
C GLU A 14 21.35 17.45 -3.41
N LEU A 15 20.92 16.63 -4.36
CA LEU A 15 20.25 15.35 -4.11
C LEU A 15 21.16 14.38 -3.35
N GLU A 16 22.42 14.24 -3.76
CA GLU A 16 23.43 13.41 -3.09
C GLU A 16 23.69 13.91 -1.66
N THR A 17 23.76 15.23 -1.47
CA THR A 17 23.93 15.85 -0.15
C THR A 17 22.73 15.56 0.75
N MET A 18 21.50 15.63 0.20
CA MET A 18 20.28 15.29 0.94
C MET A 18 20.25 13.81 1.35
N TYR A 19 20.65 12.89 0.47
CA TYR A 19 20.74 11.47 0.82
C TYR A 19 21.73 11.21 1.95
N GLN A 20 22.91 11.83 1.90
CA GLN A 20 23.91 11.70 2.98
C GLN A 20 23.39 12.24 4.33
N GLN A 21 22.61 13.32 4.30
CA GLN A 21 21.98 13.88 5.51
C GLN A 21 20.91 12.95 6.06
N LEU A 22 20.07 12.34 5.22
CA LEU A 22 19.05 11.39 5.63
C LEU A 22 19.68 10.16 6.32
N THR A 23 20.68 9.54 5.71
CA THR A 23 21.39 8.39 6.31
C THR A 23 21.99 8.73 7.67
N ARG A 24 22.52 9.95 7.83
CA ARG A 24 23.06 10.42 9.12
C ARG A 24 21.97 10.64 10.17
N LEU A 25 20.79 11.12 9.77
CA LEU A 25 19.65 11.32 10.67
C LEU A 25 19.03 9.99 11.08
N GLU A 26 18.88 9.06 10.15
CA GLU A 26 18.40 7.69 10.42
C GLU A 26 19.30 6.97 11.43
N GLY A 27 20.64 7.10 11.29
CA GLY A 27 21.58 6.58 12.29
C GLY A 27 21.41 7.19 13.68
N LYS A 28 21.20 8.51 13.77
CA LYS A 28 20.95 9.20 15.04
C LYS A 28 19.63 8.80 15.68
N ILE A 29 18.58 8.56 14.89
CA ILE A 29 17.29 8.08 15.38
C ILE A 29 17.46 6.67 15.95
N ALA A 30 18.16 5.79 15.24
CA ALA A 30 18.46 4.44 15.72
C ALA A 30 19.34 4.42 17.00
N GLU A 31 20.17 5.44 17.21
CA GLU A 31 20.94 5.62 18.46
C GLU A 31 20.07 6.17 19.60
N LEU A 32 19.17 7.10 19.31
CA LEU A 32 18.23 7.66 20.29
C LEU A 32 17.19 6.63 20.77
N GLU A 33 16.75 5.73 19.88
CA GLU A 33 15.84 4.63 20.23
C GLU A 33 16.51 3.57 21.12
N LYS A 34 17.85 3.52 21.16
CA LYS A 34 18.63 2.60 22.01
C LYS A 34 18.91 3.15 23.41
N GLN A 35 18.52 4.40 23.72
CA GLN A 35 18.64 4.96 25.06
C GLN A 35 17.30 4.83 25.82
N PRO A 36 17.20 3.99 26.87
CA PRO A 36 15.93 3.70 27.55
C PRO A 36 15.49 4.76 28.58
N ASP A 37 16.21 5.88 28.76
CA ASP A 37 15.96 6.82 29.85
C ASP A 37 15.65 8.23 29.34
N LEU A 38 14.36 8.54 29.14
CA LEU A 38 13.73 9.86 29.37
C LEU A 38 12.21 9.83 29.08
N LYS A 39 11.48 8.93 29.73
CA LYS A 39 10.04 9.12 30.02
C LYS A 39 9.73 8.67 31.45
N LYS A 40 10.28 9.38 32.44
CA LYS A 40 9.76 9.36 33.81
C LYS A 40 8.83 10.55 34.01
N GLN A 41 7.53 10.30 33.96
CA GLN A 41 6.56 11.00 34.81
C GLN A 41 6.00 9.98 35.81
N PRO A 42 5.85 10.33 37.10
CA PRO A 42 5.51 9.39 38.15
C PRO A 42 3.99 9.15 38.26
N ASP A 43 3.67 7.88 38.46
CA ASP A 43 2.63 7.30 39.32
C ASP A 43 1.20 7.84 39.25
N LEU A 44 0.30 7.02 38.68
CA LEU A 44 -0.96 6.65 39.31
C LEU A 44 -1.37 5.23 38.86
N LYS A 45 -0.89 4.27 39.66
CA LYS A 45 -1.49 2.99 40.10
C LYS A 45 -2.21 2.07 39.08
N SER A 46 -1.67 0.82 39.06
CA SER A 46 -2.35 -0.49 39.19
C SER A 46 -3.27 -0.94 38.03
N ASP A 47 -3.12 -2.07 37.37
CA ASP A 47 -2.62 -3.39 37.80
C ASP A 47 -2.06 -4.19 36.61
N ALA A 48 -1.29 -5.22 36.96
CA ALA A 48 -0.54 -6.09 36.05
C ALA A 48 -1.39 -6.82 34.98
N GLN A 49 -0.93 -6.78 33.73
CA GLN A 49 -0.95 -7.96 32.86
C GLN A 49 0.09 -7.84 31.74
N SER A 50 0.93 -8.87 31.62
CA SER A 50 1.97 -9.03 30.59
C SER A 50 1.43 -8.74 29.18
N PRO A 51 2.21 -8.11 28.28
CA PRO A 51 1.76 -7.86 26.92
C PRO A 51 1.63 -9.19 26.17
N LYS A 52 0.40 -9.50 25.75
CA LYS A 52 0.09 -10.57 24.79
C LYS A 52 0.67 -10.22 23.40
N PRO A 53 1.01 -11.22 22.57
CA PRO A 53 1.56 -11.00 21.24
C PRO A 53 0.60 -10.18 20.37
N VAL A 54 1.11 -9.10 19.78
CA VAL A 54 0.34 -8.22 18.88
C VAL A 54 -0.06 -9.04 17.66
N THR A 55 -1.37 -9.24 17.52
CA THR A 55 -1.99 -9.97 16.42
C THR A 55 -2.21 -9.02 15.25
N ASP A 56 -1.94 -9.48 14.02
CA ASP A 56 -2.03 -8.74 12.75
C ASP A 56 -3.44 -8.24 12.38
N ALA A 57 -3.93 -7.23 13.10
CA ALA A 57 -5.04 -6.38 12.65
C ALA A 57 -4.76 -4.99 13.21
N GLN A 58 -4.72 -3.91 12.43
CA GLN A 58 -5.85 -3.42 11.65
C GLN A 58 -5.36 -2.41 10.62
N PHE A 59 -5.45 -2.72 9.32
CA PHE A 59 -5.64 -1.68 8.32
C PHE A 59 -7.07 -1.14 8.48
N GLN A 60 -7.23 -0.04 9.22
CA GLN A 60 -8.53 0.62 9.38
C GLN A 60 -8.86 1.40 8.09
N ILE A 61 -9.50 0.73 7.14
CA ILE A 61 -10.14 1.41 6.01
C ILE A 61 -11.42 2.08 6.53
N PRO A 62 -11.64 3.39 6.32
CA PRO A 62 -12.76 4.13 6.90
C PRO A 62 -14.14 3.54 6.56
N ALA A 63 -15.06 3.68 7.51
CA ALA A 63 -16.30 2.92 7.64
C ALA A 63 -17.51 3.42 6.80
N ASN A 64 -17.28 3.90 5.58
CA ASN A 64 -18.38 4.14 4.63
C ASN A 64 -18.28 3.13 3.48
N ARG A 65 -18.63 1.88 3.78
CA ARG A 65 -18.66 0.80 2.77
C ARG A 65 -20.09 0.62 2.30
N GLN A 66 -20.28 0.62 0.98
CA GLN A 66 -21.57 0.27 0.38
C GLN A 66 -21.98 -1.16 0.79
N PRO A 67 -23.29 -1.44 0.93
CA PRO A 67 -23.79 -2.79 1.20
C PRO A 67 -23.24 -3.80 0.18
N ARG A 68 -22.87 -4.99 0.65
CA ARG A 68 -22.40 -6.08 -0.21
C ARG A 68 -23.52 -7.09 -0.39
N LYS A 69 -23.77 -7.51 -1.64
CA LYS A 69 -24.71 -8.58 -1.97
C LYS A 69 -23.91 -9.82 -2.36
N ASP A 70 -24.31 -10.97 -1.83
CA ASP A 70 -23.75 -12.25 -2.26
C ASP A 70 -24.10 -12.49 -3.73
N MET A 71 -23.14 -13.00 -4.49
CA MET A 71 -23.27 -13.27 -5.91
C MET A 71 -22.57 -14.58 -6.24
N ASN A 72 -23.22 -15.39 -7.08
CA ASN A 72 -22.61 -16.57 -7.68
C ASN A 72 -22.50 -16.33 -9.19
N ALA A 73 -21.36 -15.79 -9.62
CA ALA A 73 -21.06 -15.51 -11.02
C ALA A 73 -19.64 -15.97 -11.35
N SER A 74 -19.46 -16.50 -12.56
CA SER A 74 -18.12 -16.71 -13.11
C SER A 74 -17.58 -15.36 -13.56
N ILE A 75 -16.38 -15.00 -13.08
CA ILE A 75 -15.73 -13.73 -13.38
C ILE A 75 -14.44 -14.04 -14.15
N GLU A 76 -14.31 -13.42 -15.33
CA GLU A 76 -13.08 -13.43 -16.10
C GLU A 76 -12.31 -12.13 -15.86
N PHE A 77 -11.02 -12.27 -15.59
CA PHE A 77 -10.10 -11.17 -15.40
C PHE A 77 -9.14 -11.10 -16.59
N VAL A 78 -9.05 -9.93 -17.20
CA VAL A 78 -8.03 -9.60 -18.19
C VAL A 78 -7.06 -8.65 -17.53
N ALA A 79 -5.87 -9.18 -17.26
CA ALA A 79 -4.73 -8.46 -16.71
C ALA A 79 -3.80 -8.09 -17.87
N ASP A 80 -3.91 -6.86 -18.35
CA ASP A 80 -3.08 -6.33 -19.43
C ASP A 80 -2.05 -5.34 -18.85
N PHE A 81 -1.01 -5.88 -18.22
CA PHE A 81 0.12 -5.09 -17.75
C PHE A 81 1.42 -5.67 -18.29
N ASP A 82 2.21 -4.83 -18.97
CA ASP A 82 3.54 -5.19 -19.49
C ASP A 82 4.57 -5.28 -18.36
N ILE A 83 4.89 -4.13 -17.74
CA ILE A 83 5.88 -4.03 -16.66
C ILE A 83 5.31 -3.10 -15.60
N VAL A 84 5.18 -3.62 -14.38
CA VAL A 84 4.82 -2.82 -13.22
C VAL A 84 6.08 -2.56 -12.41
N TYR A 85 6.38 -1.29 -12.17
CA TYR A 85 7.50 -0.89 -11.33
C TYR A 85 7.13 -1.03 -9.85
N ALA A 86 7.97 -1.75 -9.11
CA ALA A 86 7.78 -2.02 -7.69
C ALA A 86 9.03 -1.62 -6.90
N LYS A 87 8.83 -1.14 -5.68
CA LYS A 87 9.91 -0.94 -4.72
C LYS A 87 10.04 -2.19 -3.84
N GLY A 88 11.19 -2.85 -3.91
CA GLY A 88 11.49 -3.98 -3.05
C GLY A 88 11.54 -3.56 -1.57
N ILE A 89 10.92 -4.36 -0.71
CA ILE A 89 10.91 -4.18 0.75
C ILE A 89 11.91 -5.11 1.41
N ASN A 90 11.84 -6.41 1.11
CA ASN A 90 12.80 -7.41 1.56
C ASN A 90 12.77 -8.66 0.69
N ILE A 91 13.80 -9.49 0.81
CA ILE A 91 13.94 -10.76 0.11
C ILE A 91 14.50 -11.82 1.06
N SER A 92 14.07 -13.05 0.88
CA SER A 92 14.55 -14.25 1.57
C SER A 92 14.73 -15.37 0.56
N GLU A 93 15.29 -16.50 0.99
CA GLU A 93 15.40 -17.70 0.16
C GLU A 93 14.04 -18.20 -0.36
N GLY A 94 12.96 -17.97 0.41
CA GLY A 94 11.61 -18.45 0.09
C GLY A 94 10.68 -17.43 -0.59
N GLY A 95 11.11 -16.19 -0.81
CA GLY A 95 10.23 -15.19 -1.41
C GLY A 95 10.70 -13.73 -1.30
N ILE A 96 9.94 -12.85 -1.95
CA ILE A 96 10.19 -11.41 -2.05
C ILE A 96 8.94 -10.62 -1.62
N CYS A 97 9.15 -9.52 -0.91
CA CYS A 97 8.12 -8.53 -0.58
C CYS A 97 8.43 -7.23 -1.32
N PHE A 98 7.43 -6.63 -1.96
CA PHE A 98 7.55 -5.35 -2.67
C PHE A 98 6.28 -4.53 -2.51
N GLU A 99 6.40 -3.23 -2.70
CA GLU A 99 5.28 -2.27 -2.73
C GLU A 99 5.15 -1.65 -4.12
N LEU A 100 3.92 -1.31 -4.49
CA LEU A 100 3.59 -0.59 -5.72
C LEU A 100 3.21 0.85 -5.39
N THR A 101 3.60 1.80 -6.22
CA THR A 101 3.19 3.20 -6.08
C THR A 101 1.82 3.47 -6.68
N GLU A 102 1.36 2.60 -7.58
CA GLU A 102 0.10 2.70 -8.29
C GLU A 102 -0.72 1.42 -8.10
N ASP A 103 -2.04 1.56 -8.08
CA ASP A 103 -2.96 0.43 -7.97
C ASP A 103 -2.95 -0.39 -9.27
N LEU A 104 -2.88 -1.73 -9.15
CA LEU A 104 -2.94 -2.62 -10.30
C LEU A 104 -4.33 -2.56 -10.98
N PRO A 105 -4.42 -2.12 -12.25
CA PRO A 105 -5.67 -2.10 -12.98
C PRO A 105 -6.00 -3.49 -13.55
N PHE A 106 -7.27 -3.85 -13.53
CA PHE A 106 -7.82 -5.05 -14.13
C PHE A 106 -9.04 -4.70 -14.98
N GLU A 107 -9.14 -5.30 -16.15
CA GLU A 107 -10.40 -5.39 -16.88
C GLU A 107 -11.12 -6.68 -16.48
N MET A 108 -12.43 -6.59 -16.29
CA MET A 108 -13.25 -7.71 -15.84
C MET A 108 -14.51 -7.80 -16.67
N GLN A 109 -14.91 -9.04 -16.96
CA GLN A 109 -16.23 -9.33 -17.49
C GLN A 109 -16.90 -10.47 -16.71
N PHE A 110 -18.18 -10.31 -16.44
CA PHE A 110 -18.98 -11.33 -15.78
C PHE A 110 -20.45 -11.18 -16.16
N THR A 111 -21.19 -12.29 -16.10
CA THR A 111 -22.64 -12.28 -16.29
C THR A 111 -23.31 -12.22 -14.93
N LEU A 112 -24.16 -11.22 -14.72
CA LEU A 112 -24.98 -11.07 -13.52
C LEU A 112 -26.43 -10.86 -13.96
N ASP A 113 -27.35 -11.63 -13.41
CA ASP A 113 -28.78 -11.55 -13.72
C ASP A 113 -29.10 -11.65 -15.23
N GLY A 114 -28.26 -12.36 -15.99
CA GLY A 114 -28.38 -12.55 -17.44
C GLY A 114 -27.76 -11.44 -18.29
N GLU A 115 -27.24 -10.38 -17.67
CA GLU A 115 -26.59 -9.26 -18.35
C GLU A 115 -25.07 -9.38 -18.28
N LEU A 116 -24.39 -9.05 -19.39
CA LEU A 116 -22.94 -8.99 -19.44
C LEU A 116 -22.45 -7.65 -18.90
N HIS A 117 -21.72 -7.69 -17.79
CA HIS A 117 -21.07 -6.53 -17.19
C HIS A 117 -19.61 -6.49 -17.60
N ARG A 118 -19.12 -5.30 -17.96
CA ARG A 118 -17.70 -5.02 -18.23
C ARG A 118 -17.25 -3.85 -17.38
N HIS A 119 -16.18 -4.04 -16.62
CA HIS A 119 -15.68 -3.03 -15.70
C HIS A 119 -14.16 -2.99 -15.67
N ARG A 120 -13.62 -1.79 -15.42
CA ARG A 120 -12.26 -1.61 -14.94
C ARG A 120 -12.26 -1.51 -13.42
N ALA A 121 -11.27 -2.09 -12.77
CA ALA A 121 -11.11 -2.01 -11.32
C ALA A 121 -9.65 -2.02 -10.86
N HIS A 122 -9.42 -1.42 -9.70
CA HIS A 122 -8.14 -1.42 -9.00
C HIS A 122 -8.13 -2.45 -7.87
N LEU A 123 -7.03 -3.18 -7.71
CA LEU A 123 -6.83 -4.08 -6.58
C LEU A 123 -6.55 -3.30 -5.29
N ILE A 124 -7.42 -3.43 -4.29
CA ILE A 124 -7.28 -2.77 -2.98
C ILE A 124 -6.65 -3.69 -1.94
N TRP A 125 -6.98 -4.98 -1.97
CA TRP A 125 -6.37 -5.97 -1.08
C TRP A 125 -6.48 -7.39 -1.64
N MET A 126 -5.56 -8.24 -1.20
CA MET A 126 -5.57 -9.67 -1.48
C MET A 126 -5.32 -10.45 -0.19
N LYS A 127 -6.01 -11.57 -0.02
CA LYS A 127 -5.82 -12.47 1.13
C LYS A 127 -5.73 -13.92 0.65
N ARG A 128 -4.67 -14.63 1.03
CA ARG A 128 -4.59 -16.08 0.83
C ARG A 128 -5.59 -16.79 1.73
N LEU A 129 -6.35 -17.75 1.19
CA LEU A 129 -7.29 -18.55 1.96
C LEU A 129 -6.57 -19.77 2.58
N SER A 130 -7.09 -20.27 3.70
CA SER A 130 -6.50 -21.39 4.46
C SER A 130 -6.43 -22.69 3.66
N GLU A 131 -7.38 -22.90 2.74
CA GLU A 131 -7.47 -24.09 1.90
C GLU A 131 -6.71 -23.94 0.57
N GLY A 132 -5.99 -22.83 0.39
CA GLY A 132 -5.38 -22.44 -0.89
C GLY A 132 -6.24 -21.45 -1.68
N GLY A 133 -5.66 -20.88 -2.73
CA GLY A 133 -6.28 -19.78 -3.49
C GLY A 133 -6.22 -18.43 -2.77
N TYR A 134 -6.86 -17.43 -3.38
CA TYR A 134 -6.80 -16.04 -2.97
C TYR A 134 -8.18 -15.37 -3.07
N ARG A 135 -8.48 -14.50 -2.11
CA ARG A 135 -9.62 -13.58 -2.17
C ARG A 135 -9.12 -12.19 -2.49
N PHE A 136 -9.72 -11.57 -3.48
CA PHE A 136 -9.38 -10.24 -3.96
C PHE A 136 -10.48 -9.25 -3.57
N GLY A 137 -10.09 -8.06 -3.13
CA GLY A 137 -10.97 -6.92 -2.96
C GLY A 137 -10.60 -5.84 -3.95
N LEU A 138 -11.51 -5.56 -4.87
CA LEU A 138 -11.31 -4.59 -5.95
C LEU A 138 -12.23 -3.39 -5.78
N LYS A 139 -11.82 -2.25 -6.34
CA LYS A 139 -12.62 -1.03 -6.44
C LYS A 139 -12.85 -0.71 -7.91
N PHE A 140 -14.10 -0.59 -8.33
CA PHE A 140 -14.42 -0.18 -9.70
C PHE A 140 -13.90 1.23 -9.98
N VAL A 141 -13.39 1.41 -11.20
CA VAL A 141 -13.05 2.71 -11.76
C VAL A 141 -14.30 3.26 -12.43
N GLU A 142 -14.58 4.53 -12.21
CA GLU A 142 -15.66 5.20 -12.93
C GLU A 142 -15.33 5.22 -14.43
N PRO A 143 -16.30 4.92 -15.31
CA PRO A 143 -16.06 5.04 -16.75
C PRO A 143 -15.61 6.47 -17.06
N GLU A 144 -14.45 6.62 -17.68
CA GLU A 144 -14.01 7.93 -18.17
C GLU A 144 -15.10 8.46 -19.11
N ALA A 145 -15.64 9.64 -18.79
CA ALA A 145 -16.60 10.28 -19.67
C ALA A 145 -15.91 10.54 -21.01
N TYR A 146 -16.38 9.89 -22.07
CA TYR A 146 -15.89 10.15 -23.42
C TYR A 146 -15.91 11.68 -23.66
N PRO A 147 -14.84 12.28 -24.19
CA PRO A 147 -14.91 13.66 -24.62
C PRO A 147 -16.05 13.77 -25.63
N ALA A 148 -17.01 14.65 -25.36
CA ALA A 148 -18.02 15.03 -26.34
C ALA A 148 -17.27 15.71 -27.50
N PHE A 149 -17.25 15.05 -28.65
CA PHE A 149 -16.74 15.60 -29.90
C PHE A 149 -17.79 16.52 -30.53
#